data_AF-A0A9E5GCZ7-F1
#
_entry.id   AF-A0A9E5GCZ7-F1
#
_cell.length_a   1.000
_cell.length_b   1.000
_cell.length_c   1.000
_cell.angle_alpha   90.00
_cell.angle_beta   90.00
_cell.angle_gamma   90.00
#
_symmetry.space_group_name_H-M   'P 1'
#
loop_
_entity.id
_entity.type
_entity.pdbx_description
1 polymer ?
#
loop_
_entity_poly.entity_id
_entity_poly.type
_entity_poly.pdbx_seq_one_letter_code
_entity_poly.pdbx_strand_id
1 'polypeptide(L)'
;MYTHFFAAKKATAADAAAMIKASMHVAFSGYSQAGYPKDVVQALCDRKMAEPDFTIRVTTSANLSWIDEKLAGSSLVSHRFPMVAHKSLSKAVNAAQVSYCEQQMHKIPRLLRSRCLGPIDVLVVEALGFDQEGALIPTNAIGMLDILMETAD
;
A
#
# COMPACT_ATOMS: atom_id res chain seq x y z
N MET A 1 -5.06 -9.31 26.69
CA MET A 1 -5.60 -10.36 25.79
C MET A 1 -5.06 -10.20 24.36
N TYR A 2 -5.02 -9.00 23.79
CA TYR A 2 -4.55 -8.77 22.41
C TYR A 2 -3.03 -8.86 22.19
N THR A 3 -2.20 -8.58 23.20
CA THR A 3 -0.73 -8.69 23.07
C THR A 3 -0.28 -10.10 22.66
N HIS A 4 -0.94 -11.15 23.17
CA HIS A 4 -0.68 -12.53 22.78
C HIS A 4 -1.21 -12.88 21.39
N PHE A 5 -2.35 -12.30 20.98
CA PHE A 5 -2.94 -12.50 19.66
C PHE A 5 -2.02 -11.98 18.55
N PHE A 6 -1.49 -10.75 18.69
CA PHE A 6 -0.56 -10.20 17.70
C PHE A 6 0.82 -10.85 17.75
N ALA A 7 1.28 -11.31 18.93
CA ALA A 7 2.55 -12.03 19.04
C ALA A 7 2.55 -13.34 18.23
N ALA A 8 1.43 -14.05 18.18
CA ALA A 8 1.27 -15.27 17.39
C ALA A 8 1.17 -15.02 15.86
N LYS A 9 0.92 -13.78 15.44
CA LYS A 9 0.81 -13.36 14.04
C LYS A 9 2.08 -12.70 13.49
N LYS A 10 3.19 -12.76 14.22
CA LYS A 10 4.48 -12.26 13.73
C LYS A 10 4.94 -13.09 12.54
N ALA A 11 5.34 -12.41 11.48
CA ALA A 11 5.85 -13.00 10.26
C ALA A 11 7.01 -12.14 9.74
N THR A 12 7.87 -12.71 8.90
CA THR A 12 8.88 -11.91 8.20
C THR A 12 8.21 -11.05 7.12
N ALA A 13 8.93 -10.04 6.62
CA ALA A 13 8.43 -9.25 5.48
C ALA A 13 8.18 -10.10 4.23
N ALA A 14 9.01 -11.14 4.02
CA ALA A 14 8.85 -12.08 2.91
C ALA A 14 7.58 -12.93 3.07
N ASP A 15 7.32 -13.44 4.28
CA ASP A 15 6.09 -14.19 4.57
C ASP A 15 4.84 -13.33 4.35
N ALA A 16 4.87 -12.08 4.83
CA ALA A 16 3.76 -11.14 4.63
C ALA A 16 3.57 -10.80 3.15
N ALA A 17 4.65 -10.59 2.39
CA ALA A 17 4.58 -10.36 0.95
C ALA A 17 4.09 -11.59 0.16
N ALA A 18 4.34 -12.81 0.65
CA ALA A 18 3.83 -14.04 0.05
C ALA A 18 2.31 -14.18 0.19
N MET A 19 1.70 -13.55 1.21
CA MET A 19 0.23 -13.52 1.38
C MET A 19 -0.47 -12.66 0.32
N ILE A 20 0.23 -11.66 -0.24
CA ILE A 20 -0.29 -10.80 -1.30
C ILE A 20 -0.19 -11.54 -2.64
N LYS A 21 -1.33 -11.74 -3.30
CA LYS A 21 -1.42 -12.49 -4.58
C LYS A 21 -1.40 -11.55 -5.77
N ALA A 22 -1.07 -12.10 -6.94
CA ALA A 22 -1.10 -11.35 -8.18
C ALA A 22 -2.50 -10.73 -8.40
N SER A 23 -2.51 -9.55 -9.00
CA SER A 23 -3.68 -8.73 -9.30
C SER A 23 -4.45 -8.16 -8.09
N MET A 24 -4.05 -8.48 -6.85
CA MET A 24 -4.64 -7.86 -5.66
C MET A 24 -4.45 -6.35 -5.65
N HIS A 25 -5.42 -5.66 -5.08
CA HIS A 25 -5.41 -4.25 -4.78
C HIS A 25 -4.86 -4.01 -3.38
N VAL A 26 -3.63 -3.53 -3.33
CA VAL A 26 -2.91 -3.25 -2.09
C VAL A 26 -2.97 -1.77 -1.78
N ALA A 27 -3.36 -1.44 -0.55
CA ALA A 27 -3.26 -0.11 -0.01
C ALA A 27 -2.03 0.02 0.91
N PHE A 28 -1.33 1.16 0.82
CA PHE A 28 -0.24 1.51 1.72
C PHE A 28 -0.61 2.73 2.58
N SER A 29 -0.35 2.63 3.89
CA SER A 29 -0.45 3.77 4.80
C SER A 29 0.59 4.85 4.47
N GLY A 30 0.42 6.01 5.10
CA GLY A 30 1.39 7.10 5.06
C GLY A 30 0.87 8.36 4.39
N TYR A 31 1.46 9.49 4.72
CA TYR A 31 1.06 10.79 4.22
C TYR A 31 2.29 11.68 4.05
N SER A 32 2.45 12.34 2.90
CA SER A 32 3.54 13.28 2.64
C SER A 32 4.95 12.79 3.05
N GLN A 33 5.32 11.59 2.60
CA GLN A 33 6.62 10.94 2.94
C GLN A 33 6.80 10.54 4.42
N ALA A 34 5.73 10.36 5.18
CA ALA A 34 5.74 9.85 6.55
C ALA A 34 4.77 8.66 6.70
N GLY A 35 5.01 7.79 7.69
CA GLY A 35 4.09 6.71 8.08
C GLY A 35 3.82 5.61 7.07
N TYR A 36 4.76 5.36 6.15
CA TYR A 36 4.60 4.36 5.08
C TYR A 36 5.44 3.11 5.34
N PRO A 37 4.93 1.91 4.99
CA PRO A 37 5.63 0.65 5.18
C PRO A 37 6.86 0.54 4.27
N LYS A 38 7.90 -0.12 4.75
CA LYS A 38 9.21 -0.23 4.07
C LYS A 38 9.54 -1.67 3.72
N ASP A 39 9.67 -2.53 4.71
CA ASP A 39 10.20 -3.89 4.52
C ASP A 39 9.28 -4.77 3.65
N VAL A 40 7.97 -4.72 3.87
CA VAL A 40 7.01 -5.47 3.03
C VAL A 40 7.00 -4.95 1.59
N VAL A 41 7.15 -3.63 1.39
CA VAL A 41 7.27 -3.05 0.04
C VAL A 41 8.52 -3.56 -0.66
N GLN A 42 9.66 -3.57 0.04
CA GLN A 42 10.90 -4.11 -0.51
C GLN A 42 10.76 -5.60 -0.84
N ALA A 43 10.17 -6.40 0.06
CA ALA A 43 9.94 -7.82 -0.17
C ALA A 43 9.02 -8.10 -1.38
N LEU A 44 8.00 -7.27 -1.61
CA LEU A 44 7.16 -7.37 -2.82
C LEU A 44 7.96 -7.04 -4.09
N CYS A 45 8.83 -6.03 -4.04
CA CYS A 45 9.72 -5.68 -5.15
C CYS A 45 10.73 -6.81 -5.45
N ASP A 46 11.28 -7.44 -4.41
CA ASP A 46 12.22 -8.55 -4.56
C ASP A 46 11.51 -9.78 -5.14
N ARG A 47 10.29 -10.09 -4.65
CA ARG A 47 9.45 -11.16 -5.18
C ARG A 47 9.15 -10.98 -6.67
N LYS A 48 8.84 -9.75 -7.11
CA LYS A 48 8.62 -9.43 -8.53
C LYS A 48 9.82 -9.80 -9.42
N MET A 49 11.04 -9.72 -8.90
CA MET A 49 12.24 -10.12 -9.68
C MET A 49 12.29 -11.63 -9.90
N ALA A 50 11.77 -12.43 -8.97
CA ALA A 50 11.66 -13.88 -9.09
C ALA A 50 10.40 -14.34 -9.85
N GLU A 51 9.33 -13.54 -9.80
CA GLU A 51 8.02 -13.82 -10.41
C GLU A 51 7.64 -12.71 -11.40
N PRO A 52 8.12 -12.74 -12.66
CA PRO A 52 7.93 -11.65 -13.62
C PRO A 52 6.47 -11.29 -13.93
N ASP A 53 5.54 -12.24 -13.80
CA ASP A 53 4.11 -12.00 -14.03
C ASP A 53 3.37 -11.45 -12.80
N PHE A 54 4.01 -11.46 -11.63
CA PHE A 54 3.42 -10.92 -10.40
C PHE A 54 3.24 -9.40 -10.54
N THR A 55 2.01 -8.90 -10.46
CA THR A 55 1.75 -7.46 -10.39
C THR A 55 0.61 -7.17 -9.43
N ILE A 56 0.58 -5.96 -8.86
CA ILE A 56 -0.49 -5.52 -7.95
C ILE A 56 -1.06 -4.17 -8.39
N ARG A 57 -2.26 -3.87 -7.92
CA ARG A 57 -2.88 -2.53 -8.02
C ARG A 57 -2.58 -1.80 -6.72
N VAL A 58 -2.24 -0.52 -6.76
CA VAL A 58 -1.76 0.22 -5.59
C VAL A 58 -2.57 1.48 -5.33
N THR A 59 -3.11 1.58 -4.11
CA THR A 59 -3.62 2.84 -3.53
C THR A 59 -2.67 3.32 -2.44
N THR A 60 -2.36 4.61 -2.41
CA THR A 60 -1.65 5.23 -1.28
C THR A 60 -2.51 6.31 -0.63
N SER A 61 -2.25 6.58 0.65
CA SER A 61 -2.93 7.66 1.38
C SER A 61 -2.49 9.07 0.99
N ALA A 62 -1.39 9.23 0.24
CA ALA A 62 -0.92 10.50 -0.32
C ALA A 62 0.17 10.27 -1.38
N ASN A 63 0.91 11.33 -1.70
CA ASN A 63 2.17 11.27 -2.43
C ASN A 63 3.27 10.60 -1.57
N LEU A 64 3.73 9.40 -1.98
CA LEU A 64 4.77 8.61 -1.30
C LEU A 64 5.88 8.28 -2.32
N SER A 65 6.91 9.14 -2.37
CA SER A 65 7.92 9.18 -3.44
C SER A 65 8.85 7.99 -3.35
N TRP A 66 9.27 7.61 -2.14
CA TRP A 66 10.08 6.42 -1.93
C TRP A 66 9.36 5.14 -2.38
N ILE A 67 8.07 5.01 -2.06
CA ILE A 67 7.25 3.90 -2.54
C ILE A 67 7.19 3.93 -4.08
N ASP A 68 6.86 5.07 -4.68
CA ASP A 68 6.76 5.18 -6.13
C ASP A 68 8.09 4.87 -6.84
N GLU A 69 9.22 5.26 -6.26
CA GLU A 69 10.56 4.90 -6.74
C GLU A 69 10.77 3.39 -6.78
N LYS A 70 10.50 2.69 -5.66
CA LYS A 70 10.65 1.23 -5.52
C LYS A 70 9.72 0.45 -6.44
N LEU A 71 8.46 0.87 -6.49
CA LEU A 71 7.43 0.25 -7.33
C LEU A 71 7.76 0.38 -8.82
N ALA A 72 8.25 1.55 -9.25
CA ALA A 72 8.68 1.75 -10.62
C ALA A 72 9.93 0.92 -10.96
N GLY A 73 10.92 0.86 -10.07
CA GLY A 73 12.18 0.13 -10.28
C GLY A 73 12.00 -1.38 -10.46
N SER A 74 10.92 -1.95 -9.91
CA SER A 74 10.58 -3.38 -10.03
C SER A 74 9.54 -3.70 -11.10
N SER A 75 8.88 -2.68 -11.68
CA SER A 75 7.70 -2.89 -12.56
C SER A 75 6.59 -3.72 -11.89
N LEU A 76 6.45 -3.62 -10.56
CA LEU A 76 5.51 -4.39 -9.75
C LEU A 76 4.05 -3.93 -9.93
N VAL A 77 3.82 -2.67 -10.33
CA VAL A 77 2.50 -2.05 -10.27
C VAL A 77 1.82 -2.05 -11.63
N SER A 78 0.59 -2.54 -11.69
CA SER A 78 -0.26 -2.43 -12.89
C SER A 78 -1.15 -1.19 -12.87
N HIS A 79 -1.60 -0.78 -11.68
CA HIS A 79 -2.48 0.39 -11.49
C HIS A 79 -2.04 1.22 -10.29
N ARG A 80 -2.11 2.55 -10.39
CA ARG A 80 -1.73 3.46 -9.31
C ARG A 80 -2.81 4.52 -9.05
N PHE A 81 -3.15 4.74 -7.78
CA PHE A 81 -4.08 5.78 -7.31
C PHE A 81 -3.63 6.38 -5.96
N PRO A 82 -3.97 7.63 -5.61
CA PRO A 82 -4.54 8.66 -6.47
C PRO A 82 -3.51 9.69 -6.94
N MET A 83 -2.27 9.60 -6.47
CA MET A 83 -1.22 10.58 -6.76
C MET A 83 0.12 9.87 -6.95
N VAL A 84 0.82 10.19 -8.05
CA VAL A 84 2.21 9.79 -8.27
C VAL A 84 3.15 10.92 -7.85
N ALA A 85 4.20 10.57 -7.12
CA ALA A 85 5.10 11.50 -6.43
C ALA A 85 6.56 11.41 -6.90
N HIS A 86 6.89 10.43 -7.74
CA HIS A 86 8.26 10.19 -8.20
C HIS A 86 8.37 10.05 -9.72
N LYS A 87 9.43 10.66 -10.28
CA LYS A 87 9.67 10.74 -11.73
C LYS A 87 9.76 9.38 -12.42
N SER A 88 10.26 8.35 -11.75
CA SER A 88 10.38 7.01 -12.35
C SER A 88 9.00 6.40 -12.61
N LEU A 89 8.08 6.53 -11.66
CA LEU A 89 6.72 6.03 -11.84
C LEU A 89 5.94 6.89 -12.84
N SER A 90 6.14 8.22 -12.82
CA SER A 90 5.55 9.10 -13.84
C SER A 90 5.98 8.72 -15.26
N LYS A 91 7.25 8.32 -15.46
CA LYS A 91 7.72 7.82 -16.76
C LYS A 91 7.00 6.54 -17.18
N ALA A 92 6.84 5.58 -16.27
CA ALA A 92 6.12 4.33 -16.56
C ALA A 92 4.64 4.58 -16.89
N VAL A 93 3.99 5.50 -16.16
CA VAL A 93 2.62 5.95 -16.46
C VAL A 93 2.53 6.60 -17.84
N ASN A 94 3.41 7.54 -18.15
CA ASN A 94 3.42 8.24 -19.45
C ASN A 94 3.75 7.30 -20.62
N ALA A 95 4.45 6.19 -20.36
CA ALA A 95 4.72 5.13 -21.33
C ALA A 95 3.57 4.10 -21.43
N ALA A 96 2.43 4.35 -20.77
CA ALA A 96 1.29 3.44 -20.69
C ALA A 96 1.60 2.04 -20.11
N GLN A 97 2.68 1.92 -19.33
CA GLN A 97 3.05 0.68 -18.64
C GLN A 97 2.30 0.52 -17.30
N VAL A 98 1.85 1.63 -16.72
CA VAL A 98 1.06 1.65 -15.48
C VAL A 98 -0.21 2.45 -15.74
N SER A 99 -1.35 1.85 -15.47
CA SER A 99 -2.64 2.56 -15.52
C SER A 99 -2.75 3.50 -14.33
N TYR A 100 -3.02 4.77 -14.56
CA TYR A 100 -3.07 5.80 -13.51
C TYR A 100 -4.32 6.65 -13.65
N CYS A 101 -4.98 6.92 -12.53
CA CYS A 101 -6.03 7.92 -12.44
C CYS A 101 -5.72 8.84 -11.27
N GLU A 102 -5.43 10.11 -11.58
CA GLU A 102 -5.30 11.13 -10.56
C GLU A 102 -6.66 11.44 -9.95
N GLN A 103 -6.70 11.62 -8.63
CA GLN A 103 -7.92 12.07 -7.96
C GLN A 103 -7.66 13.06 -6.83
N GLN A 104 -8.63 13.93 -6.62
CA GLN A 104 -8.64 14.87 -5.51
C GLN A 104 -8.78 14.11 -4.19
N MET A 105 -7.89 14.36 -3.23
CA MET A 105 -7.82 13.61 -1.97
C MET A 105 -9.15 13.55 -1.21
N HIS A 106 -9.94 14.64 -1.21
CA HIS A 106 -11.25 14.68 -0.55
C HIS A 106 -12.30 13.72 -1.16
N LYS A 107 -12.12 13.29 -2.42
CA LYS A 107 -13.02 12.34 -3.09
C LYS A 107 -12.67 10.88 -2.79
N ILE A 108 -11.42 10.61 -2.42
CA ILE A 108 -10.91 9.24 -2.23
C ILE A 108 -11.75 8.45 -1.23
N PRO A 109 -12.13 8.98 -0.06
CA PRO A 109 -12.94 8.20 0.88
C PRO A 109 -14.25 7.72 0.29
N ARG A 110 -14.93 8.55 -0.50
CA ARG A 110 -16.17 8.15 -1.19
C ARG A 110 -15.90 7.08 -2.24
N LEU A 111 -14.84 7.23 -3.03
CA LEU A 111 -14.49 6.29 -4.11
C LEU A 111 -14.08 4.91 -3.57
N LEU A 112 -13.38 4.87 -2.43
CA LEU A 112 -13.01 3.63 -1.74
C LEU A 112 -14.24 2.93 -1.16
N ARG A 113 -15.07 3.66 -0.40
CA ARG A 113 -16.32 3.10 0.16
C ARG A 113 -17.26 2.58 -0.91
N SER A 114 -17.36 3.26 -2.06
CA SER A 114 -18.20 2.83 -3.17
C SER A 114 -17.54 1.76 -4.06
N ARG A 115 -16.33 1.30 -3.72
CA ARG A 115 -15.52 0.34 -4.50
C ARG A 115 -15.31 0.77 -5.97
N CYS A 116 -15.34 2.07 -6.26
CA CYS A 116 -15.16 2.60 -7.61
C CYS A 116 -13.76 2.34 -8.16
N LEU A 117 -12.77 2.23 -7.26
CA LEU A 117 -11.39 1.86 -7.60
C LEU A 117 -11.16 0.34 -7.50
N GLY A 118 -12.22 -0.44 -7.25
CA GLY A 118 -12.13 -1.85 -6.82
C GLY A 118 -12.11 -1.98 -5.28
N PRO A 119 -12.33 -3.19 -4.75
CA PRO A 119 -12.09 -3.49 -3.33
C PRO A 119 -10.60 -3.42 -3.01
N ILE A 120 -10.23 -3.05 -1.78
CA ILE A 120 -8.86 -3.17 -1.29
C ILE A 120 -8.72 -4.56 -0.68
N ASP A 121 -7.94 -5.44 -1.30
CA ASP A 121 -7.74 -6.80 -0.80
C ASP A 121 -6.79 -6.86 0.39
N VAL A 122 -5.80 -5.95 0.45
CA VAL A 122 -4.80 -5.91 1.52
C VAL A 122 -4.43 -4.47 1.86
N LEU A 123 -4.41 -4.15 3.15
CA LEU A 123 -3.81 -2.92 3.68
C LEU A 123 -2.50 -3.25 4.40
N VAL A 124 -1.43 -2.54 4.03
CA VAL A 124 -0.14 -2.60 4.73
C VAL A 124 0.09 -1.26 5.45
N VAL A 125 0.22 -1.34 6.78
CA VAL A 125 0.33 -0.18 7.67
C VAL A 125 1.67 -0.18 8.40
N GLU A 126 2.33 0.98 8.45
CA GLU A 126 3.40 1.22 9.42
C GLU A 126 2.80 1.64 10.77
N ALA A 127 3.14 0.93 11.84
CA ALA A 127 2.62 1.17 13.18
C ALA A 127 3.73 1.11 14.23
N LEU A 128 3.57 1.87 15.32
CA LEU A 128 4.38 1.72 16.53
C LEU A 128 4.00 0.44 17.31
N GLY A 129 2.77 -0.03 17.13
CA GLY A 129 2.25 -1.23 17.76
C GLY A 129 0.74 -1.16 17.93
N PHE A 130 0.26 -1.85 18.95
CA PHE A 130 -1.13 -1.85 19.35
C PHE A 130 -1.22 -1.52 20.84
N ASP A 131 -2.27 -0.80 21.26
CA ASP A 131 -2.53 -0.53 22.66
C ASP A 131 -3.13 -1.76 23.39
N GLN A 132 -3.52 -1.58 24.65
CA GLN A 132 -4.07 -2.66 25.48
C GLN A 132 -5.44 -3.15 25.00
N GLU A 133 -6.18 -2.31 24.29
CA GLU A 133 -7.50 -2.58 23.72
C GLU A 133 -7.40 -3.20 22.32
N GLY A 134 -6.19 -3.21 21.75
CA GLY A 134 -5.90 -3.76 20.43
C GLY A 134 -6.05 -2.73 19.30
N ALA A 135 -6.17 -1.44 19.64
CA ALA A 135 -6.17 -0.38 18.64
C ALA A 135 -4.77 -0.13 18.09
N LEU A 136 -4.67 0.10 16.78
CA LEU A 136 -3.40 0.37 16.11
C LEU A 136 -2.88 1.76 16.48
N ILE A 137 -1.61 1.83 16.88
CA ILE A 137 -0.91 3.08 17.16
C ILE A 137 -0.11 3.47 15.92
N PRO A 138 -0.52 4.51 15.16
CA PRO A 138 0.21 4.93 13.96
C PRO A 138 1.58 5.50 14.33
N THR A 139 2.46 5.61 13.32
CA THR A 139 3.76 6.29 13.47
C THR A 139 3.60 7.81 13.30
N ASN A 140 4.36 8.41 12.39
CA ASN A 140 4.43 9.86 12.20
C ASN A 140 3.48 10.38 11.10
N ALA A 141 2.49 9.58 10.68
CA ALA A 141 1.41 10.03 9.80
C ALA A 141 0.12 9.24 10.04
N ILE A 142 -1.02 9.94 9.91
CA ILE A 142 -2.36 9.33 9.95
C ILE A 142 -2.91 9.18 8.53
N GLY A 143 -2.96 10.27 7.76
CA GLY A 143 -3.48 10.23 6.39
C GLY A 143 -4.93 9.77 6.33
N MET A 144 -5.23 8.78 5.49
CA MET A 144 -6.57 8.19 5.37
C MET A 144 -6.67 6.82 6.07
N LEU A 145 -5.86 6.59 7.11
CA LEU A 145 -5.69 5.27 7.72
C LEU A 145 -7.02 4.69 8.23
N ASP A 146 -7.87 5.50 8.83
CA ASP A 146 -9.22 5.12 9.28
C ASP A 146 -10.06 4.58 8.11
N ILE A 147 -10.07 5.30 6.98
CA ILE A 147 -10.80 4.91 5.77
C ILE A 147 -10.20 3.64 5.14
N LEU A 148 -8.88 3.54 5.08
CA LEU A 148 -8.21 2.36 4.54
C LEU A 148 -8.49 1.12 5.40
N MET A 149 -8.47 1.26 6.73
CA MET A 149 -8.80 0.17 7.66
C MET A 149 -10.28 -0.22 7.57
N GLU A 150 -11.18 0.74 7.32
CA GLU A 150 -12.60 0.49 7.10
C GLU A 150 -12.87 -0.29 5.79
N THR A 151 -12.07 -0.05 4.75
CA THR A 151 -12.38 -0.48 3.37
C THR A 151 -11.54 -1.65 2.87
N ALA A 152 -10.50 -2.06 3.59
CA ALA A 152 -9.71 -3.24 3.29
C ALA A 152 -10.37 -4.52 3.84
N ASP A 153 -10.24 -5.62 3.11
CA ASP A 153 -10.75 -6.95 3.49
C ASP A 153 -9.91 -7.63 4.61
#